data_AF-A0A099KPB3-F1
#
_entry.id   AF-A0A099KPB3-F1
#
_cell.length_a   1.000
_cell.length_b   1.000
_cell.length_c   1.000
_cell.angle_alpha   90.00
_cell.angle_beta   90.00
_cell.angle_gamma   90.00
#
_symmetry.space_group_name_H-M   'P 1'
#
loop_
_entity.id
_entity.type
_entity.pdbx_description
1 polymer ?
#
loop_
_entity_poly.entity_id
_entity_poly.type
_entity_poly.pdbx_seq_one_letter_code
_entity_poly.pdbx_strand_id
1 'polypeptide(L)'
;MCIESIKNEIISAFKDVKLKDGIGLWEAQAIDDYESKDDQIIARKKDIKDDWLKLSNEALFHCDSSLSYFDAQGMLFHLPAFIIAELNDKLNIGPILPLTSLSISNPDIFKLLNANQKRCVAMFLEWCAAQPEYDFDKPDIERALQGYWYKN
;
A
#
# COMPACT_ATOMS: atom_id res chain seq x y z
N MET A 1 -20.18 3.37 3.43
CA MET A 1 -19.74 1.97 3.66
C MET A 1 -19.19 1.85 5.07
N CYS A 2 -19.38 0.71 5.74
CA CYS A 2 -18.75 0.48 7.04
C CYS A 2 -17.29 0.06 6.84
N ILE A 3 -16.37 0.58 7.67
CA ILE A 3 -14.94 0.25 7.65
C ILE A 3 -14.71 -1.27 7.65
N GLU A 4 -15.47 -2.02 8.44
CA GLU A 4 -15.32 -3.47 8.56
C GLU A 4 -15.63 -4.20 7.24
N SER A 5 -16.56 -3.68 6.44
CA SER A 5 -16.83 -4.23 5.10
C SER A 5 -15.66 -3.99 4.15
N ILE A 6 -15.04 -2.81 4.20
CA ILE A 6 -13.88 -2.46 3.36
C ILE A 6 -12.71 -3.38 3.71
N LYS A 7 -12.44 -3.55 5.02
CA LYS A 7 -11.37 -4.44 5.51
C LYS A 7 -11.56 -5.88 5.02
N ASN A 8 -12.78 -6.43 5.15
CA ASN A 8 -13.06 -7.80 4.73
C ASN A 8 -12.88 -8.02 3.22
N GLU A 9 -13.28 -7.04 2.41
CA GLU A 9 -13.09 -7.07 0.95
C GLU A 9 -11.60 -7.04 0.58
N ILE A 10 -10.81 -6.20 1.23
CA ILE A 10 -9.35 -6.13 1.05
C ILE A 10 -8.70 -7.46 1.47
N ILE A 11 -8.99 -7.96 2.67
CA ILE A 11 -8.42 -9.22 3.17
C ILE A 11 -8.73 -10.35 2.18
N SER A 12 -9.97 -10.46 1.71
CA SER A 12 -10.37 -11.47 0.74
C SER A 12 -9.67 -11.33 -0.62
N ALA A 13 -9.57 -10.11 -1.16
CA ALA A 13 -8.97 -9.84 -2.46
C ALA A 13 -7.44 -10.07 -2.51
N PHE A 14 -6.77 -9.98 -1.36
CA PHE A 14 -5.31 -10.11 -1.26
C PHE A 14 -4.85 -11.37 -0.51
N LYS A 15 -5.76 -12.25 -0.06
CA LYS A 15 -5.45 -13.38 0.83
C LYS A 15 -4.28 -14.30 0.40
N ASP A 16 -4.14 -14.54 -0.90
CA ASP A 16 -3.15 -15.48 -1.46
C ASP A 16 -1.92 -14.77 -2.07
N VAL A 17 -1.81 -13.46 -1.87
CA VAL A 17 -0.70 -12.67 -2.42
C VAL A 17 0.57 -12.96 -1.64
N LYS A 18 1.65 -13.27 -2.36
CA LYS A 18 2.99 -13.50 -1.84
C LYS A 18 3.97 -12.49 -2.40
N LEU A 19 5.00 -12.16 -1.62
CA LEU A 19 6.04 -11.20 -2.02
C LEU A 19 6.91 -11.74 -3.17
N LYS A 20 7.15 -13.06 -3.21
CA LYS A 20 8.08 -13.69 -4.18
C LYS A 20 9.43 -12.97 -4.16
N ASP A 21 9.86 -12.47 -5.32
CA ASP A 21 11.10 -11.73 -5.51
C ASP A 21 10.92 -10.21 -5.42
N GLY A 22 9.71 -9.71 -5.15
CA GLY A 22 9.45 -8.27 -5.00
C GLY A 22 10.21 -7.66 -3.81
N ILE A 23 10.33 -6.33 -3.82
CA ILE A 23 11.02 -5.58 -2.77
C ILE A 23 10.21 -5.68 -1.47
N GLY A 24 10.88 -6.13 -0.41
CA GLY A 24 10.27 -6.31 0.92
C GLY A 24 10.24 -5.03 1.76
N LEU A 25 9.48 -5.04 2.86
CA LEU A 25 9.31 -3.88 3.74
C LEU A 25 10.66 -3.35 4.27
N TRP A 26 11.48 -4.21 4.85
CA TRP A 26 12.78 -3.82 5.43
C TRP A 26 13.82 -3.53 4.35
N GLU A 27 13.76 -4.23 3.22
CA GLU A 27 14.60 -3.90 2.07
C GLU A 27 14.28 -2.50 1.53
N ALA A 28 13.00 -2.15 1.39
CA ALA A 28 12.56 -0.82 0.98
C ALA A 28 12.99 0.27 1.96
N GLN A 29 12.89 0.02 3.27
CA GLN A 29 13.41 0.94 4.29
C GLN A 29 14.93 1.15 4.14
N ALA A 30 15.70 0.08 3.94
CA ALA A 30 17.14 0.20 3.72
C ALA A 30 17.49 0.94 2.41
N ILE A 31 16.65 0.85 1.38
CA ILE A 31 16.80 1.66 0.16
C ILE A 31 16.58 3.14 0.48
N ASP A 32 15.54 3.47 1.25
CA ASP A 32 15.23 4.85 1.68
C ASP A 32 16.35 5.45 2.54
N ASP A 33 16.94 4.64 3.42
CA ASP A 33 18.05 5.02 4.29
C ASP A 33 19.41 5.14 3.53
N TYR A 34 19.41 4.95 2.21
CA TYR A 34 20.60 4.96 1.34
C TYR A 34 21.66 3.93 1.75
N GLU A 35 21.23 2.83 2.36
CA GLU A 35 22.14 1.79 2.83
C GLU A 35 22.83 1.06 1.67
N SER A 36 23.94 0.39 1.98
CA SER A 36 24.69 -0.37 0.98
C SER A 36 23.88 -1.53 0.40
N LYS A 37 24.27 -2.06 -0.76
CA LYS A 37 23.60 -3.23 -1.35
C LYS A 37 23.69 -4.47 -0.47
N ASP A 38 24.78 -4.64 0.27
CA ASP A 38 24.94 -5.74 1.22
C ASP A 38 23.98 -5.57 2.41
N ASP A 39 23.81 -4.35 2.90
CA ASP A 39 22.88 -4.04 4.00
C ASP A 39 21.41 -4.19 3.56
N GLN A 40 21.07 -3.82 2.32
CA GLN A 40 19.75 -4.10 1.73
C GLN A 40 19.47 -5.61 1.68
N ILE A 41 20.46 -6.44 1.29
CA ILE A 41 20.34 -7.91 1.30
C ILE A 41 20.16 -8.44 2.73
N ILE A 42 20.84 -7.85 3.72
CA ILE A 42 20.69 -8.21 5.13
C ILE A 42 19.29 -7.83 5.63
N ALA A 43 18.81 -6.63 5.32
CA ALA A 43 17.47 -6.16 5.67
C ALA A 43 16.38 -7.08 5.07
N ARG A 44 16.57 -7.48 3.80
CA ARG A 44 15.68 -8.43 3.10
C ARG A 44 15.49 -9.76 3.80
N LYS A 45 16.42 -10.19 4.67
CA LYS A 45 16.28 -11.42 5.46
C LYS A 45 15.21 -11.31 6.55
N LYS A 46 14.81 -10.10 6.95
CA LYS A 46 13.75 -9.83 7.92
C LYS A 46 12.35 -9.83 7.28
N ASP A 47 12.26 -9.79 5.95
CA ASP A 47 10.99 -9.62 5.26
C ASP A 47 10.10 -10.85 5.34
N ILE A 48 8.84 -10.58 5.68
CA ILE A 48 7.75 -11.53 5.58
C ILE A 48 7.37 -11.67 4.12
N LYS A 49 7.32 -12.92 3.60
CA LYS A 49 7.13 -13.19 2.17
C LYS A 49 5.85 -13.93 1.81
N ASP A 50 5.30 -14.66 2.78
CA ASP A 50 4.22 -15.63 2.52
C ASP A 50 2.83 -15.12 2.90
N ASP A 51 2.74 -14.20 3.85
CA ASP A 51 1.47 -13.76 4.43
C ASP A 51 1.60 -12.33 4.97
N TRP A 52 1.07 -11.37 4.22
CA TRP A 52 1.14 -9.95 4.56
C TRP A 52 0.35 -9.60 5.83
N LEU A 53 -0.60 -10.44 6.27
CA LEU A 53 -1.33 -10.23 7.54
C LEU A 53 -0.45 -10.35 8.78
N LYS A 54 0.76 -10.92 8.63
CA LYS A 54 1.73 -11.04 9.72
C LYS A 54 2.59 -9.80 9.93
N LEU A 55 2.49 -8.79 9.06
CA LEU A 55 3.15 -7.50 9.24
C LEU A 55 2.52 -6.79 10.44
N SER A 56 3.35 -6.36 11.40
CA SER A 56 2.85 -5.66 12.58
C SER A 56 2.68 -4.16 12.31
N ASN A 57 1.77 -3.52 13.04
CA ASN A 57 1.56 -2.07 12.92
C ASN A 57 2.83 -1.28 13.25
N GLU A 58 3.64 -1.75 14.20
CA GLU A 58 4.93 -1.12 14.54
C GLU A 58 5.91 -1.19 13.37
N ALA A 59 5.97 -2.32 12.66
CA ALA A 59 6.83 -2.47 11.49
C ALA A 59 6.36 -1.57 10.34
N LEU A 60 5.04 -1.52 10.09
CA LEU A 60 4.45 -0.65 9.06
C LEU A 60 4.67 0.84 9.35
N PHE A 61 4.51 1.23 10.62
CA PHE A 61 4.77 2.60 11.06
C PHE A 61 6.25 2.97 10.97
N HIS A 62 7.15 2.06 11.34
CA HIS A 62 8.58 2.30 11.24
C HIS A 62 9.07 2.38 9.80
N CYS A 63 8.42 1.63 8.89
CA CYS A 63 8.78 1.52 7.49
C CYS A 63 7.78 2.26 6.57
N ASP A 64 7.20 3.36 7.03
CA ASP A 64 6.11 4.07 6.35
C ASP A 64 6.53 4.60 4.96
N SER A 65 7.78 5.03 4.82
CA SER A 65 8.36 5.50 3.56
C SER A 65 8.48 4.41 2.48
N SER A 66 8.44 3.13 2.87
CA SER A 66 8.68 1.99 1.99
C SER A 66 7.73 1.90 0.79
N LEU A 67 6.51 2.45 0.91
CA LEU A 67 5.54 2.53 -0.20
C LEU A 67 6.09 3.27 -1.44
N SER A 68 7.10 4.13 -1.28
CA SER A 68 7.73 4.85 -2.39
C SER A 68 8.81 4.03 -3.11
N TYR A 69 9.28 2.93 -2.52
CA TYR A 69 10.43 2.16 -2.98
C TYR A 69 10.08 0.74 -3.44
N PHE A 70 8.84 0.31 -3.25
CA PHE A 70 8.40 -0.98 -3.76
C PHE A 70 8.40 -1.02 -5.29
N ASP A 71 8.83 -2.16 -5.81
CA ASP A 71 8.50 -2.56 -7.17
C ASP A 71 7.04 -3.04 -7.26
N ALA A 72 6.57 -3.39 -8.46
CA ALA A 72 5.17 -3.78 -8.64
C ALA A 72 4.75 -5.01 -7.80
N GLN A 73 5.69 -5.93 -7.55
CA GLN A 73 5.41 -7.14 -6.78
C GLN A 73 5.45 -6.86 -5.27
N GLY A 74 6.35 -6.00 -4.80
CA GLY A 74 6.37 -5.46 -3.44
C GLY A 74 5.10 -4.67 -3.13
N MET A 75 4.67 -3.80 -4.05
CA MET A 75 3.46 -3.00 -3.90
C MET A 75 2.22 -3.89 -3.81
N LEU A 76 2.10 -4.88 -4.69
CA LEU A 76 1.00 -5.86 -4.65
C LEU A 76 0.90 -6.57 -3.28
N PHE A 77 2.04 -6.91 -2.67
CA PHE A 77 2.07 -7.64 -1.40
C PHE A 77 1.84 -6.75 -0.17
N HIS A 78 2.47 -5.57 -0.08
CA HIS A 78 2.43 -4.75 1.14
C HIS A 78 1.24 -3.80 1.20
N LEU A 79 0.75 -3.29 0.06
CA LEU A 79 -0.34 -2.32 0.01
C LEU A 79 -1.56 -2.68 0.88
N PRO A 80 -2.10 -3.91 0.87
CA PRO A 80 -3.24 -4.24 1.72
C PRO A 80 -2.93 -4.08 3.22
N ALA A 81 -1.71 -4.39 3.67
CA ALA A 81 -1.32 -4.24 5.08
C ALA A 81 -1.34 -2.76 5.51
N PHE A 82 -0.79 -1.87 4.68
CA PHE A 82 -0.82 -0.42 4.91
C PHE A 82 -2.26 0.12 4.97
N ILE A 83 -3.13 -0.29 4.04
CA ILE A 83 -4.53 0.16 4.05
C ILE A 83 -5.27 -0.34 5.30
N ILE A 84 -5.09 -1.60 5.69
CA ILE A 84 -5.74 -2.16 6.89
C ILE A 84 -5.26 -1.46 8.16
N ALA A 85 -3.96 -1.17 8.27
CA ALA A 85 -3.40 -0.48 9.42
C ALA A 85 -3.91 0.98 9.52
N GLU A 86 -4.00 1.69 8.40
CA GLU A 86 -4.62 3.04 8.35
C GLU A 86 -6.09 3.00 8.78
N LEU A 87 -6.86 2.00 8.32
CA LEU A 87 -8.27 1.83 8.70
C LEU A 87 -8.49 1.45 10.18
N ASN A 88 -7.54 0.76 10.81
CA ASN A 88 -7.65 0.32 12.20
C ASN A 88 -7.31 1.43 13.19
N ASP A 89 -6.17 2.09 13.01
CA ASP A 89 -5.56 2.93 14.04
C ASP A 89 -5.26 4.37 13.57
N LYS A 90 -5.64 4.73 12.32
CA LYS A 90 -5.29 6.03 11.69
C LYS A 90 -3.83 6.38 11.92
N LEU A 91 -2.95 5.40 11.65
CA LEU A 91 -1.51 5.52 11.95
C LEU A 91 -0.85 6.66 11.17
N ASN A 92 -1.54 7.25 10.19
CA ASN A 92 -1.05 8.30 9.31
C ASN A 92 0.20 7.85 8.57
N ILE A 93 0.23 6.56 8.19
CA ILE A 93 1.35 5.90 7.50
C ILE A 93 1.31 6.13 5.98
N GLY A 94 0.63 7.19 5.57
CA GLY A 94 0.80 7.81 4.26
C GLY A 94 0.43 7.00 3.02
N PRO A 95 -0.53 6.05 2.99
CA PRO A 95 -0.88 5.39 1.73
C PRO A 95 -1.53 6.36 0.74
N ILE A 96 -2.07 7.49 1.19
CA ILE A 96 -2.75 8.47 0.33
C ILE A 96 -1.82 9.05 -0.73
N LEU A 97 -0.59 9.45 -0.38
CA LEU A 97 0.33 10.07 -1.34
C LEU A 97 0.74 9.09 -2.47
N PRO A 98 1.17 7.84 -2.18
CA PRO A 98 1.38 6.82 -3.20
C PRO A 98 0.13 6.51 -4.04
N LEU A 99 -1.04 6.35 -3.38
CA LEU A 99 -2.27 5.98 -4.07
C LEU A 99 -2.86 7.12 -4.91
N THR A 100 -2.40 8.36 -4.70
CA THR A 100 -2.82 9.52 -5.49
C THR A 100 -1.77 9.90 -6.52
N SER A 101 -0.65 10.45 -6.06
CA SER A 101 0.39 11.01 -6.93
C SER A 101 1.11 9.95 -7.74
N LEU A 102 1.54 8.84 -7.11
CA LEU A 102 2.26 7.78 -7.84
C LEU A 102 1.34 6.99 -8.78
N SER A 103 0.06 6.84 -8.45
CA SER A 103 -0.90 6.20 -9.36
C SER A 103 -0.99 6.91 -10.72
N ILE A 104 -0.68 8.21 -10.76
CA ILE A 104 -0.68 9.02 -11.96
C ILE A 104 0.72 9.11 -12.58
N SER A 105 1.76 9.34 -11.78
CA SER A 105 3.12 9.58 -12.28
C SER A 105 3.91 8.31 -12.58
N ASN A 106 3.61 7.20 -11.90
CA ASN A 106 4.26 5.91 -12.05
C ASN A 106 3.26 4.75 -11.87
N PRO A 107 2.28 4.60 -12.77
CA PRO A 107 1.22 3.58 -12.66
C PRO A 107 1.75 2.14 -12.69
N ASP A 108 2.99 1.93 -13.16
CA ASP A 108 3.61 0.62 -13.29
C ASP A 108 3.81 -0.09 -11.96
N ILE A 109 3.91 0.64 -10.84
CA ILE A 109 3.99 0.02 -9.51
C ILE A 109 2.69 -0.69 -9.12
N PHE A 110 1.58 -0.37 -9.78
CA PHE A 110 0.28 -0.98 -9.53
C PHE A 110 -0.15 -1.96 -10.64
N LYS A 111 0.69 -2.21 -11.64
CA LYS A 111 0.32 -3.01 -12.84
C LYS A 111 -0.03 -4.47 -12.56
N LEU A 112 0.36 -5.00 -11.41
CA LEU A 112 0.06 -6.39 -11.01
C LEU A 112 -1.26 -6.55 -10.26
N LEU A 113 -1.91 -5.44 -9.87
CA LEU A 113 -3.22 -5.50 -9.23
C LEU A 113 -4.27 -5.94 -10.26
N ASN A 114 -5.04 -6.98 -9.93
CA ASN A 114 -6.20 -7.36 -10.72
C ASN A 114 -7.38 -6.39 -10.49
N ALA A 115 -8.43 -6.52 -11.31
CA ALA A 115 -9.60 -5.64 -11.22
C ALA A 115 -10.27 -5.63 -9.84
N ASN A 116 -10.34 -6.78 -9.16
CA ASN A 116 -10.94 -6.86 -7.82
C ASN A 116 -10.07 -6.14 -6.76
N GLN A 117 -8.75 -6.29 -6.86
CA GLN A 117 -7.79 -5.60 -5.98
C GLN A 117 -7.83 -4.08 -6.19
N LYS A 118 -7.84 -3.61 -7.44
CA LYS A 118 -8.02 -2.18 -7.78
C LYS A 118 -9.33 -1.64 -7.22
N ARG A 119 -10.43 -2.38 -7.35
CA ARG A 119 -11.74 -2.00 -6.76
C ARG A 119 -11.65 -1.82 -5.24
N CYS A 120 -10.95 -2.71 -4.54
CA CYS A 120 -10.77 -2.59 -3.10
C CYS A 120 -9.97 -1.34 -2.70
N VAL A 121 -8.92 -1.00 -3.46
CA VAL A 121 -8.18 0.25 -3.27
C VAL A 121 -9.08 1.48 -3.52
N ALA A 122 -9.89 1.45 -4.58
CA ALA A 122 -10.83 2.52 -4.86
C ALA A 122 -11.85 2.71 -3.72
N MET A 123 -12.39 1.62 -3.15
CA MET A 123 -13.32 1.69 -2.01
C MET A 123 -12.68 2.35 -0.77
N PHE A 124 -11.39 2.08 -0.52
CA PHE A 124 -10.65 2.74 0.55
C PHE A 124 -10.52 4.25 0.27
N LEU A 125 -10.13 4.63 -0.94
CA LEU A 125 -10.02 6.03 -1.34
C LEU A 125 -11.35 6.78 -1.30
N GLU A 126 -12.45 6.16 -1.73
CA GLU A 126 -13.81 6.71 -1.58
C GLU A 126 -14.18 6.94 -0.11
N TRP A 127 -13.81 6.00 0.76
CA TRP A 127 -14.02 6.16 2.20
C TRP A 127 -13.21 7.35 2.75
N CYS A 128 -11.93 7.50 2.36
CA CYS A 128 -11.10 8.64 2.73
C CYS A 128 -11.72 9.96 2.25
N ALA A 129 -12.12 10.07 0.99
CA ALA A 129 -12.74 11.28 0.42
C ALA A 129 -14.08 11.69 1.09
N ALA A 130 -14.69 10.77 1.83
CA ALA A 130 -15.89 11.01 2.62
C ALA A 130 -15.61 11.42 4.08
N GLN A 131 -14.36 11.35 4.56
CA GLN A 131 -14.02 11.78 5.92
C GLN A 131 -13.46 13.21 5.94
N PRO A 132 -13.86 14.05 6.92
CA PRO A 132 -13.34 15.42 7.04
C PRO A 132 -11.82 15.50 7.22
N GLU A 133 -11.20 14.51 7.86
CA GLU A 133 -9.74 14.49 8.07
C GLU A 133 -8.92 14.46 6.77
N TYR A 134 -9.50 13.97 5.66
CA TYR A 134 -8.84 13.92 4.36
C TYR A 134 -9.32 15.03 3.42
N ASP A 135 -9.99 16.08 3.92
CA ASP A 135 -10.48 17.19 3.08
C ASP A 135 -9.34 17.88 2.31
N PHE A 136 -8.12 17.90 2.86
CA PHE A 136 -6.94 18.41 2.17
C PHE A 136 -6.54 17.55 0.96
N ASP A 137 -6.52 16.22 1.12
CA ASP A 137 -6.14 15.26 0.09
C ASP A 137 -7.27 14.95 -0.90
N LYS A 138 -8.52 15.28 -0.54
CA LYS A 138 -9.72 14.93 -1.31
C LYS A 138 -9.64 15.28 -2.81
N PRO A 139 -9.16 16.46 -3.25
CA PRO A 139 -9.03 16.76 -4.67
C PRO A 139 -8.08 15.79 -5.40
N ASP A 140 -6.98 15.41 -4.75
CA ASP A 140 -6.00 14.48 -5.31
C ASP A 140 -6.54 13.04 -5.31
N ILE A 141 -7.31 12.66 -4.29
CA ILE A 141 -8.03 11.39 -4.22
C ILE A 141 -9.03 11.28 -5.38
N GLU A 142 -9.90 12.27 -5.56
CA GLU A 142 -10.90 12.29 -6.63
C GLU A 142 -10.24 12.24 -8.02
N ARG A 143 -9.14 12.97 -8.21
CA ARG A 143 -8.36 12.93 -9.44
C ARG A 143 -7.77 11.54 -9.70
N ALA A 144 -7.20 10.89 -8.68
CA ALA A 144 -6.62 9.56 -8.81
C ALA A 144 -7.69 8.49 -9.09
N LEU A 145 -8.85 8.60 -8.42
CA LEU A 145 -10.00 7.71 -8.66
C LEU A 145 -10.40 7.72 -10.13
N GLN A 146 -10.63 8.90 -10.71
CA GLN A 146 -11.00 9.03 -12.13
C GLN A 146 -9.83 8.77 -13.09
N GLY A 147 -8.62 9.16 -12.69
CA GLY A 147 -7.42 9.15 -13.51
C GLY A 147 -6.80 7.75 -13.66
N TYR A 148 -6.95 6.90 -12.66
CA TYR A 148 -6.31 5.59 -12.58
C TYR A 148 -7.24 4.49 -12.03
N TRP A 149 -7.80 4.65 -10.83
CA TRP A 149 -8.42 3.52 -10.11
C TRP A 149 -9.72 2.99 -10.73
N TYR A 150 -10.49 3.85 -11.40
CA TYR A 150 -11.69 3.44 -12.16
C TYR A 150 -11.39 3.03 -13.60
N LYS A 151 -10.15 3.14 -14.07
CA LYS A 151 -9.78 2.69 -15.41
C LYS A 151 -9.42 1.20 -15.37
N ASN A 152 -9.99 0.47 -16.33
CA ASN A 152 -9.71 -0.96 -16.54
C ASN A 152 -8.27 -1.15 -17.02
#